data_AF-A0A6J4PDB7-F1
#
_entry.id   AF-A0A6J4PDB7-F1
#
_cell.length_a   1.000
_cell.length_b   1.000
_cell.length_c   1.000
_cell.angle_alpha   90.00
_cell.angle_beta   90.00
_cell.angle_gamma   90.00
#
_symmetry.space_group_name_H-M   'P 1'
#
loop_
_entity.id
_entity.type
_entity.pdbx_description
1 polymer ?
#
loop_
_entity_poly.entity_id
_entity_poly.type
_entity_poly.pdbx_seq_one_letter_code
_entity_poly.pdbx_strand_id
1 'polypeptide(L)'
;MTGEDRAHLLRTLEGPGWVADDGGGVRGYLLPVPWGGGPIRARDLADGRTFARLARTLAGPGGTVRFWLAGENEAGIGFMEEIGFQEIRRVPRMVRGVPLSWRPESLWGIFSLGKG
;
A
#
# COMPACT_ATOMS: atom_id res chain seq x y z
N MET A 1 -9.76 4.82 5.85
CA MET A 1 -8.54 4.15 5.33
C MET A 1 -7.37 5.12 5.31
N THR A 2 -7.45 6.18 4.50
CA THR A 2 -6.50 7.32 4.52
C THR A 2 -7.03 8.53 5.29
N GLY A 3 -8.28 8.43 5.74
CA GLY A 3 -9.09 9.53 6.27
C GLY A 3 -9.98 10.19 5.21
N GLU A 4 -9.86 9.79 3.94
CA GLU A 4 -10.49 10.45 2.79
C GLU A 4 -11.19 9.46 1.85
N ASP A 5 -12.18 9.94 1.08
CA ASP A 5 -12.77 9.20 -0.02
C ASP A 5 -11.85 9.25 -1.25
N ARG A 6 -11.30 8.08 -1.61
CA ARG A 6 -10.41 7.90 -2.76
C ARG A 6 -10.98 6.94 -3.80
N ALA A 7 -12.28 6.67 -3.75
CA ALA A 7 -12.94 5.77 -4.69
C ALA A 7 -12.82 6.26 -6.15
N HIS A 8 -12.74 7.58 -6.36
CA HIS A 8 -12.49 8.15 -7.69
C HIS A 8 -11.14 7.72 -8.27
N LEU A 9 -10.08 7.64 -7.46
CA LEU A 9 -8.76 7.16 -7.93
C LEU A 9 -8.81 5.69 -8.31
N LEU A 10 -9.52 4.86 -7.53
CA LEU A 10 -9.70 3.45 -7.84
C LEU A 10 -10.45 3.24 -9.17
N ARG A 11 -11.49 4.04 -9.44
CA ARG A 11 -12.21 4.02 -10.72
C ARG A 11 -11.37 4.55 -11.88
N THR A 12 -10.54 5.56 -11.67
CA THR A 12 -9.70 6.11 -12.76
C THR A 12 -8.52 5.20 -13.10
N LEU A 13 -7.98 4.48 -12.12
CA LEU A 13 -6.85 3.57 -12.29
C LEU A 13 -7.31 2.15 -12.65
N GLU A 14 -8.50 2.04 -13.26
CA GLU A 14 -9.09 0.78 -13.72
C GLU A 14 -8.04 -0.08 -14.43
N GLY A 15 -7.81 -1.27 -13.88
CA GLY A 15 -6.77 -2.19 -14.31
C GLY A 15 -6.80 -3.48 -13.48
N PRO A 16 -6.11 -4.53 -13.94
CA PRO A 16 -6.03 -5.79 -13.21
C PRO A 16 -5.39 -5.55 -11.85
N GLY A 17 -6.07 -5.99 -10.80
CA GLY A 17 -5.60 -5.94 -9.42
C GLY A 17 -6.00 -7.20 -8.67
N TRP A 18 -5.55 -7.29 -7.43
CA TRP A 18 -5.85 -8.43 -6.56
C TRP A 18 -6.61 -7.96 -5.34
N VAL A 19 -7.58 -8.75 -4.92
CA VAL A 19 -8.35 -8.55 -3.69
C VAL A 19 -8.23 -9.78 -2.81
N ALA A 20 -8.17 -9.55 -1.50
CA ALA A 20 -8.36 -10.59 -0.49
C ALA A 20 -9.82 -10.49 -0.04
N ASP A 21 -10.56 -11.60 -0.14
CA ASP A 21 -11.98 -11.66 0.20
C ASP A 21 -12.22 -12.91 1.09
N ASP A 22 -13.10 -12.78 2.08
CA ASP A 22 -13.47 -13.85 3.01
C ASP A 22 -14.89 -14.40 2.79
N GLY A 23 -15.54 -14.03 1.68
CA GLY A 23 -16.93 -14.31 1.38
C GLY A 23 -17.92 -13.35 2.05
N GLY A 24 -17.48 -12.59 3.06
CA GLY A 24 -18.23 -11.52 3.72
C GLY A 24 -17.79 -10.12 3.28
N GLY A 25 -16.68 -10.01 2.57
CA GLY A 25 -16.27 -8.81 1.84
C GLY A 25 -14.75 -8.61 1.72
N VAL A 26 -14.39 -7.55 0.99
CA VAL A 26 -13.00 -7.24 0.67
C VAL A 26 -12.20 -6.85 1.91
N ARG A 27 -11.19 -7.65 2.23
CA ARG A 27 -10.25 -7.42 3.34
C ARG A 27 -9.07 -6.54 2.98
N GLY A 28 -8.65 -6.57 1.73
CA GLY A 28 -7.52 -5.80 1.25
C GLY A 28 -7.39 -5.90 -0.26
N TYR A 29 -6.49 -5.11 -0.81
CA TYR A 29 -6.21 -5.12 -2.24
C TYR A 29 -4.77 -4.69 -2.53
N LEU A 30 -4.28 -5.12 -3.69
CA LEU A 30 -3.12 -4.59 -4.39
C LEU A 30 -3.60 -4.11 -5.75
N LEU A 31 -3.40 -2.82 -6.03
CA LEU A 31 -3.68 -2.23 -7.34
C LEU A 31 -2.37 -1.75 -7.96
N PRO A 32 -1.80 -2.46 -8.95
CA PRO A 32 -0.67 -1.94 -9.73
C PRO A 32 -1.05 -0.62 -10.39
N VAL A 33 -0.10 0.30 -10.41
CA VAL A 33 -0.22 1.58 -11.10
C VAL A 33 0.94 1.75 -12.08
N PRO A 34 0.79 2.53 -13.17
CA PRO A 34 1.80 2.64 -14.23
C PRO A 34 3.18 3.10 -13.77
N TRP A 35 3.25 3.84 -12.67
CA TRP A 35 4.51 4.32 -12.07
C TRP A 35 5.05 3.41 -10.96
N GLY A 36 4.49 2.20 -10.83
CA GLY A 36 4.96 1.14 -9.95
C GLY A 36 4.40 1.17 -8.53
N GLY A 37 4.41 -0.02 -7.90
CA GLY A 37 4.16 -0.22 -6.46
C GLY A 37 2.82 0.27 -5.92
N GLY A 38 1.80 0.39 -6.76
CA GLY A 38 0.52 1.03 -6.46
C GLY A 38 -0.20 0.48 -5.22
N PRO A 39 -1.25 1.17 -4.75
CA PRO A 39 -1.62 1.12 -3.35
C PRO A 39 -1.86 -0.32 -2.89
N ILE A 40 -1.22 -0.65 -1.77
CA ILE A 40 -1.48 -1.88 -1.04
C ILE A 40 -2.22 -1.49 0.22
N ARG A 41 -3.39 -2.10 0.40
CA ARG A 41 -4.11 -2.04 1.65
C ARG A 41 -4.43 -3.43 2.15
N ALA A 42 -4.27 -3.62 3.45
CA ALA A 42 -4.74 -4.80 4.14
C ALA A 42 -5.36 -4.42 5.49
N ARG A 43 -6.45 -5.09 5.88
CA ARG A 43 -7.04 -4.92 7.24
C ARG A 43 -6.14 -5.51 8.32
N ASP A 44 -5.49 -6.61 8.00
CA ASP A 44 -4.64 -7.35 8.93
C ASP A 44 -3.24 -7.55 8.35
N LEU A 45 -2.34 -7.98 9.24
CA LEU A 45 -0.94 -8.22 8.91
C LEU A 45 -0.77 -9.37 7.90
N ALA A 46 -1.62 -10.39 7.94
CA ALA A 46 -1.48 -11.57 7.09
C ALA A 46 -1.77 -11.25 5.62
N ASP A 47 -2.85 -10.51 5.35
CA ASP A 47 -3.20 -10.05 4.02
C ASP A 47 -2.13 -9.06 3.51
N GLY A 48 -1.62 -8.16 4.36
CA GLY A 48 -0.57 -7.21 4.01
C GLY A 48 0.73 -7.89 3.55
N ARG A 49 1.16 -8.90 4.32
CA ARG A 49 2.30 -9.75 3.97
C ARG A 49 2.10 -10.49 2.65
N THR A 50 0.89 -10.99 2.42
CA THR A 50 0.53 -11.68 1.18
C THR A 50 0.66 -10.75 -0.03
N PHE A 51 0.10 -9.53 0.05
CA PHE A 51 0.21 -8.57 -1.03
C PHE A 51 1.63 -8.07 -1.27
N ALA A 52 2.43 -7.86 -0.23
CA ALA A 52 3.83 -7.46 -0.37
C ALA A 52 4.67 -8.54 -1.09
N ARG A 53 4.46 -9.83 -0.73
CA ARG A 53 5.09 -10.95 -1.45
C ARG A 53 4.61 -11.05 -2.89
N LEU A 54 3.31 -10.88 -3.12
CA LEU A 54 2.74 -10.88 -4.47
C LEU A 54 3.35 -9.78 -5.32
N ALA A 55 3.44 -8.55 -4.80
CA ALA A 55 3.99 -7.43 -5.55
C ALA A 55 5.48 -7.61 -5.88
N ARG A 56 6.27 -8.18 -4.96
CA ARG A 56 7.66 -8.61 -5.25
C ARG A 56 7.72 -9.68 -6.33
N THR A 57 6.82 -10.66 -6.28
CA THR A 57 6.74 -11.74 -7.28
C THR A 57 6.41 -11.19 -8.67
N LEU A 58 5.46 -10.26 -8.74
CA LEU A 58 5.03 -9.62 -10.00
C LEU A 58 6.10 -8.75 -10.63
N ALA A 59 6.98 -8.13 -9.82
CA ALA A 59 8.13 -7.39 -10.34
C ALA A 59 9.13 -8.31 -11.07
N GLY A 60 9.19 -9.58 -10.69
CA GLY A 60 10.06 -10.59 -11.30
C GLY A 60 11.54 -10.41 -10.99
N PRO A 61 12.39 -11.35 -11.43
CA PRO A 61 13.84 -11.27 -11.25
C PRO A 61 14.42 -10.01 -11.91
N GLY A 62 15.19 -9.22 -11.16
CA GLY A 62 15.78 -7.96 -11.64
C GLY A 62 14.80 -6.77 -11.73
N GLY A 63 13.50 -7.00 -11.49
CA GLY A 63 12.51 -5.94 -11.42
C GLY A 63 12.68 -5.07 -10.17
N THR A 64 12.43 -3.78 -10.32
CA THR A 64 12.40 -2.83 -9.19
C THR A 64 10.98 -2.37 -8.96
N VAL A 65 10.48 -2.56 -7.75
CA VAL A 65 9.20 -2.00 -7.29
C VAL A 65 9.44 -1.22 -6.01
N ARG A 66 8.72 -0.10 -5.83
CA ARG A 66 8.90 0.81 -4.70
C ARG A 66 7.54 1.15 -4.10
N PHE A 67 7.47 1.18 -2.79
CA PHE A 67 6.26 1.51 -2.04
C PHE A 67 6.54 2.67 -1.11
N TRP A 68 5.48 3.43 -0.80
CA TRP A 68 5.49 4.37 0.31
C TRP A 68 4.62 3.80 1.41
N LEU A 69 5.24 3.45 2.53
CA LEU A 69 4.55 2.99 3.73
C LEU A 69 4.43 4.14 4.72
N ALA A 70 3.39 4.11 5.55
CA ALA A 70 3.31 4.98 6.70
C ALA A 70 4.44 4.63 7.69
N GLY A 71 5.12 5.64 8.25
CA GLY A 71 6.21 5.41 9.20
C GLY A 71 5.74 4.70 10.48
N GLU A 72 4.46 4.87 10.81
CA GLU A 72 3.78 4.25 11.95
C GLU A 72 3.40 2.78 11.68
N ASN A 73 3.52 2.30 10.44
CA ASN A 73 3.30 0.88 10.09
C ASN A 73 4.59 0.07 10.31
N GLU A 74 5.08 0.02 11.55
CA GLU A 74 6.34 -0.64 11.91
C GLU A 74 6.35 -2.13 11.51
N ALA A 75 5.23 -2.82 11.70
CA ALA A 75 5.09 -4.23 11.31
C ALA A 75 5.19 -4.43 9.79
N GLY A 76 4.65 -3.50 9.01
CA GLY A 76 4.79 -3.49 7.55
C GLY A 76 6.22 -3.19 7.11
N ILE A 77 6.86 -2.18 7.72
CA ILE A 77 8.25 -1.81 7.43
C ILE A 77 9.19 -2.99 7.71
N GLY A 78 9.12 -3.58 8.91
CA GLY A 78 9.96 -4.72 9.27
C GLY A 78 9.75 -5.93 8.36
N PHE A 79 8.52 -6.17 7.91
CA PHE A 79 8.27 -7.24 6.94
C PHE A 79 8.80 -6.93 5.53
N MET A 80 8.69 -5.68 5.07
CA MET A 80 9.26 -5.27 3.78
C MET A 80 10.78 -5.48 3.79
N GLU A 81 11.45 -5.12 4.89
CA GLU A 81 12.88 -5.39 5.10
C GLU A 81 13.20 -6.90 5.10
N GLU A 82 12.40 -7.71 5.81
CA GLU A 82 12.53 -9.18 5.85
C GLU A 82 12.50 -9.81 4.44
N ILE A 83 11.66 -9.30 3.55
CA ILE A 83 11.55 -9.82 2.18
C ILE A 83 12.49 -9.13 1.17
N GLY A 84 13.43 -8.32 1.66
CA GLY A 84 14.54 -7.76 0.90
C GLY A 84 14.31 -6.36 0.32
N PHE A 85 13.27 -5.64 0.75
CA PHE A 85 13.18 -4.20 0.47
C PHE A 85 14.15 -3.43 1.36
N GLN A 86 14.51 -2.22 0.91
CA GLN A 86 15.33 -1.29 1.67
C GLN A 86 14.67 0.08 1.66
N GLU A 87 14.71 0.77 2.80
CA GLU A 87 14.32 2.17 2.86
C GLU A 87 15.33 3.01 2.07
N ILE A 88 14.86 3.66 1.02
CA ILE A 88 15.68 4.57 0.20
C ILE A 88 15.38 6.04 0.46
N ARG A 89 14.22 6.34 1.05
CA ARG A 89 13.75 7.70 1.30
C ARG A 89 12.62 7.73 2.32
N ARG A 90 12.64 8.74 3.17
CA ARG A 90 11.56 9.10 4.10
C ARG A 90 11.06 10.51 3.82
N VAL A 91 9.75 10.72 3.89
CA VAL A 91 9.12 12.03 3.71
C VAL A 91 8.07 12.22 4.80
N PRO A 92 8.06 13.35 5.54
CA PRO A 92 7.04 13.61 6.54
C PRO A 92 5.69 13.86 5.87
N ARG A 93 4.62 13.21 6.34
CA ARG A 93 3.25 13.56 5.97
C ARG A 93 2.86 14.83 6.72
N MET A 94 2.49 15.88 5.99
CA MET A 94 2.04 17.15 6.56
C MET A 94 0.53 17.27 6.45
N VAL A 95 -0.12 17.78 7.49
CA VAL A 95 -1.57 18.06 7.51
C VAL A 95 -1.76 19.50 7.93
N ARG A 96 -2.58 20.24 7.18
CA ARG A 96 -3.03 21.59 7.56
C ARG A 96 -4.46 21.51 8.06
N GLY A 97 -4.70 21.91 9.30
CA GLY A 97 -6.02 21.85 9.94
C GLY A 97 -6.17 20.64 10.86
N VAL A 98 -7.39 20.14 10.99
CA VAL A 98 -7.72 19.04 11.92
C VAL A 98 -7.05 17.74 11.43
N PRO A 99 -6.34 17.01 12.31
CA PRO A 99 -5.80 15.70 11.98
C PRO A 99 -6.90 14.74 11.52
N LEU A 100 -6.64 14.02 10.43
CA LEU A 100 -7.57 13.02 9.91
C LEU A 100 -7.50 11.75 10.77
N SER A 101 -8.67 11.16 11.05
CA SER A 101 -8.72 9.80 11.58
C SER A 101 -8.37 8.82 10.46
N TRP A 102 -7.25 8.12 10.59
CA TRP A 102 -6.76 7.16 9.61
C TRP A 102 -6.09 5.97 10.28
N ARG A 103 -5.82 4.92 9.50
CA ARG A 103 -5.27 3.63 9.98
C ARG A 103 -3.94 3.34 9.29
N PRO A 104 -2.83 3.96 9.74
CA PRO A 104 -1.52 3.81 9.09
C PRO A 104 -1.06 2.35 9.01
N GLU A 105 -1.38 1.53 10.01
CA GLU A 105 -1.09 0.10 10.08
C GLU A 105 -1.72 -0.72 8.94
N SER A 106 -2.80 -0.20 8.36
CA SER A 106 -3.47 -0.83 7.22
C SER A 106 -2.90 -0.43 5.86
N LEU A 107 -1.99 0.55 5.83
CA LEU A 107 -1.45 1.14 4.60
C LEU A 107 -0.04 0.60 4.31
N TRP A 108 0.04 -0.22 3.28
CA TRP A 108 1.26 -0.92 2.84
C TRP A 108 1.83 -0.33 1.54
N GLY A 109 1.13 0.64 0.95
CA GLY A 109 1.54 1.43 -0.20
C GLY A 109 0.50 2.53 -0.48
N ILE A 110 0.94 3.75 -0.75
CA ILE A 110 0.06 4.81 -1.30
C ILE A 110 0.08 4.80 -2.83
N PHE A 111 -0.88 5.50 -3.45
CA PHE A 111 -0.92 5.67 -4.90
C PHE A 111 0.35 6.35 -5.43
N SER A 112 0.71 7.51 -4.88
CA SER A 112 1.96 8.24 -5.14
C SER A 112 2.09 9.36 -4.11
N LEU A 113 3.24 10.04 -4.03
CA LEU A 113 3.37 11.24 -3.19
C LEU A 113 2.41 12.38 -3.63
N GLY A 114 2.04 12.44 -4.90
CA GLY A 114 1.10 13.45 -5.42
C GLY A 114 -0.38 13.11 -5.20
N LYS A 115 -0.69 11.87 -4.78
CA LYS A 115 -2.05 11.33 -4.56
C LYS A 115 -2.15 10.56 -3.22
N GLY A 116 -1.24 10.88 -2.30
CA GLY A 116 -0.94 10.14 -1.07
C GLY A 116 -1.83 10.49 0.11
#